data_AF-A0A5M4ALD3-F1
#
_entry.id   AF-A0A5M4ALD3-F1
#
_cell.length_a   1.000
_cell.length_b   1.000
_cell.length_c   1.000
_cell.angle_alpha   90.00
_cell.angle_beta   90.00
_cell.angle_gamma   90.00
#
_symmetry.space_group_name_H-M   'P 1'
#
loop_
_entity.id
_entity.type
_entity.pdbx_description
1 polymer ?
#
loop_
_entity_poly.entity_id
_entity_poly.type
_entity_poly.pdbx_seq_one_letter_code
_entity_poly.pdbx_strand_id
1 'polypeptide(L)'
;MNYEIKIDNAKEEKGTIDLHRLALIADSIRKVSEGALQISLTGVSLTKGRKKISLKDALKVSLTSIKEGSTVLCLESEKFEKTLEPYQTDLFRWEAQQELPQHTPMTLFIKSFQDAMNENDEQDLLDKPLLRELKQLKNAFLNENETFVISNQNSVPELKLTKNDFKRIKVLKTKSRSLNL
;
A
#
# COMPACT_ATOMS: atom_id res chain seq x y z
N MET A 1 -10.82 10.00 6.23
CA MET A 1 -9.66 10.74 5.67
C MET A 1 -9.74 10.67 4.15
N ASN A 2 -9.36 11.76 3.48
CA ASN A 2 -9.54 11.92 2.04
C ASN A 2 -8.19 11.87 1.31
N TYR A 3 -8.11 11.09 0.25
CA TYR A 3 -6.93 10.90 -0.57
C TYR A 3 -7.26 11.20 -2.02
N GLU A 4 -6.26 11.58 -2.79
CA GLU A 4 -6.37 11.80 -4.22
C GLU A 4 -5.35 10.94 -4.92
N ILE A 5 -5.79 10.20 -5.95
CA ILE A 5 -4.91 9.54 -6.91
C ILE A 5 -5.04 10.26 -8.24
N LYS A 6 -3.91 10.74 -8.74
CA LYS A 6 -3.79 11.36 -10.06
C LYS A 6 -2.82 10.54 -10.91
N ILE A 7 -3.16 10.33 -12.17
CA ILE A 7 -2.29 9.68 -13.16
C ILE A 7 -1.93 10.72 -14.20
N ASP A 8 -0.72 11.26 -14.11
CA ASP A 8 -0.18 12.21 -15.08
C ASP A 8 0.36 11.47 -16.31
N ASN A 9 0.24 12.08 -17.49
CA ASN A 9 0.62 11.52 -18.79
C ASN A 9 -0.04 10.15 -19.10
N ALA A 10 -1.26 9.95 -18.62
CA ALA A 10 -2.06 8.78 -18.93
C ALA A 10 -2.28 8.64 -20.44
N LYS A 11 -2.28 7.39 -20.94
CA LYS A 11 -2.63 7.10 -22.35
C LYS A 11 -4.14 7.30 -22.63
N GLU A 12 -4.96 7.20 -21.59
CA GLU A 12 -6.41 7.29 -21.67
C GLU A 12 -6.88 8.73 -21.90
N GLU A 13 -8.13 8.89 -22.35
CA GLU A 13 -8.72 10.20 -22.54
C GLU A 13 -8.88 10.93 -21.19
N LYS A 14 -8.80 12.27 -21.21
CA LYS A 14 -8.95 13.07 -20.00
C LYS A 14 -10.31 12.81 -19.36
N GLY A 15 -10.29 12.54 -18.07
CA GLY A 15 -11.52 12.27 -17.32
C GLY A 15 -11.97 10.81 -17.34
N THR A 16 -11.17 9.92 -17.93
CA THR A 16 -11.52 8.51 -18.06
C THR A 16 -10.46 7.61 -17.43
N ILE A 17 -10.89 6.44 -16.96
CA ILE A 17 -10.03 5.34 -16.56
C ILE A 17 -10.71 4.03 -16.93
N ASP A 18 -9.96 3.11 -17.51
CA ASP A 18 -10.39 1.76 -17.79
C ASP A 18 -10.71 1.01 -16.47
N LEU A 19 -11.84 0.29 -16.46
CA LEU A 19 -12.30 -0.39 -15.25
C LEU A 19 -11.36 -1.51 -14.81
N HIS A 20 -10.69 -2.18 -15.76
CA HIS A 20 -9.70 -3.19 -15.41
C HIS A 20 -8.46 -2.54 -14.78
N ARG A 21 -8.00 -1.41 -15.31
CA ARG A 21 -6.93 -0.60 -14.69
C ARG A 21 -7.30 -0.14 -13.28
N LEU A 22 -8.51 0.40 -13.09
CA LEU A 22 -9.00 0.78 -11.77
C LEU A 22 -9.03 -0.41 -10.80
N ALA A 23 -9.45 -1.60 -11.28
CA ALA A 23 -9.44 -2.82 -10.47
C ALA A 23 -8.03 -3.24 -10.05
N LEU A 24 -7.03 -3.11 -10.94
CA LEU A 24 -5.63 -3.37 -10.60
C LEU A 24 -5.11 -2.44 -9.50
N ILE A 25 -5.44 -1.15 -9.60
CA ILE A 25 -5.07 -0.14 -8.58
C ILE A 25 -5.75 -0.49 -7.24
N ALA A 26 -7.05 -0.77 -7.26
CA ALA A 26 -7.82 -1.10 -6.07
C ALA A 26 -7.31 -2.38 -5.39
N ASP A 27 -7.02 -3.43 -6.16
CA ASP A 27 -6.48 -4.68 -5.61
C ASP A 27 -5.06 -4.48 -5.04
N SER A 28 -4.23 -3.67 -5.70
CA SER A 28 -2.90 -3.33 -5.17
C SER A 28 -2.99 -2.57 -3.85
N ILE A 29 -3.87 -1.56 -3.75
CA ILE A 29 -4.11 -0.84 -2.49
C ILE A 29 -4.50 -1.84 -1.41
N ARG A 30 -5.52 -2.66 -1.66
CA ARG A 30 -6.02 -3.64 -0.71
C ARG A 30 -4.92 -4.59 -0.22
N LYS A 31 -4.17 -5.22 -1.14
CA LYS A 31 -3.16 -6.24 -0.78
C LYS A 31 -1.98 -5.66 -0.03
N VAL A 32 -1.47 -4.49 -0.46
CA VAL A 32 -0.33 -3.84 0.19
C VAL A 32 -0.74 -3.35 1.59
N SER A 33 -1.87 -2.67 1.72
CA SER A 33 -2.39 -2.24 3.03
C SER A 33 -2.64 -3.41 3.97
N GLU A 34 -3.18 -4.52 3.45
CA GLU A 34 -3.40 -5.74 4.20
C GLU A 34 -2.10 -6.37 4.70
N GLY A 35 -1.10 -6.47 3.82
CA GLY A 35 0.21 -7.01 4.20
C GLY A 35 0.91 -6.15 5.24
N ALA A 36 0.90 -4.83 5.05
CA ALA A 36 1.46 -3.89 6.02
C ALA A 36 0.75 -3.97 7.38
N LEU A 37 -0.58 -4.03 7.39
CA LEU A 37 -1.36 -4.18 8.62
C LEU A 37 -1.02 -5.50 9.33
N GLN A 38 -0.87 -6.60 8.58
CA GLN A 38 -0.45 -7.88 9.15
C GLN A 38 0.96 -7.82 9.73
N ILE A 39 1.91 -7.11 9.11
CA ILE A 39 3.23 -6.88 9.68
C ILE A 39 3.09 -6.11 11.00
N SER A 40 2.32 -5.02 11.05
CA SER A 40 2.13 -4.25 12.29
C SER A 40 1.52 -5.10 13.42
N LEU A 41 0.55 -5.97 13.10
CA LEU A 41 -0.16 -6.79 14.08
C LEU A 41 0.59 -8.06 14.49
N THR A 42 1.27 -8.72 13.55
CA THR A 42 1.78 -10.10 13.72
C THR A 42 3.24 -10.29 13.33
N GLY A 43 3.83 -9.28 12.69
CA GLY A 43 5.23 -9.29 12.27
C GLY A 43 5.56 -9.91 10.94
N VAL A 44 4.56 -10.46 10.26
CA VAL A 44 4.69 -10.99 8.90
C VAL A 44 3.50 -10.54 8.07
N SER A 45 3.70 -10.29 6.79
CA SER A 45 2.63 -9.82 5.89
C SER A 45 1.71 -10.94 5.43
N LEU A 46 2.18 -12.19 5.55
CA LEU A 46 1.46 -13.38 5.15
C LEU A 46 1.37 -14.35 6.34
N THR A 47 0.21 -14.38 6.97
CA THR A 47 -0.10 -15.35 8.02
C THR A 47 -0.62 -16.66 7.41
N LYS A 48 -0.01 -17.79 7.76
CA LYS A 48 -0.52 -19.12 7.40
C LYS A 48 -1.64 -19.50 8.38
N GLY A 49 -2.88 -19.66 7.89
CA GLY A 49 -4.01 -20.16 8.69
C GLY A 49 -5.28 -19.31 8.57
N ARG A 50 -6.31 -19.67 9.34
CA ARG A 50 -7.54 -18.87 9.45
C ARG A 50 -7.23 -17.54 10.14
N LYS A 51 -7.49 -16.42 9.46
CA LYS A 51 -7.44 -15.08 10.06
C LYS A 51 -8.39 -15.05 11.25
N LYS A 52 -7.87 -14.82 12.45
CA LYS A 52 -8.69 -14.71 13.67
C LYS A 52 -9.52 -13.42 13.72
N ILE A 53 -9.06 -12.37 13.03
CA ILE A 53 -9.70 -11.05 12.98
C ILE A 53 -10.12 -10.79 11.53
N SER A 54 -11.36 -10.36 11.34
CA SER A 54 -11.84 -9.92 10.02
C SER A 54 -11.25 -8.54 9.73
N LEU A 55 -10.23 -8.48 8.87
CA LEU A 55 -9.62 -7.21 8.45
C LEU A 55 -10.47 -6.46 7.40
N LYS A 56 -11.64 -6.99 7.03
CA LYS A 56 -12.44 -6.49 5.90
C LYS A 56 -12.89 -5.04 6.12
N ASP A 57 -13.39 -4.73 7.31
CA ASP A 57 -13.88 -3.39 7.62
C ASP A 57 -12.71 -2.42 7.86
N ALA A 58 -11.65 -2.89 8.52
CA ALA A 58 -10.39 -2.16 8.69
C ALA A 58 -9.80 -1.71 7.34
N LEU A 59 -9.86 -2.55 6.31
CA LEU A 59 -9.27 -2.32 4.99
C LEU A 59 -10.20 -1.60 3.99
N LYS A 60 -11.34 -1.09 4.45
CA LYS A 60 -12.29 -0.44 3.55
C LYS A 60 -11.74 0.90 3.02
N VAL A 61 -11.74 1.03 1.70
CA VAL A 61 -11.45 2.26 0.96
C VAL A 61 -12.57 2.47 -0.05
N SER A 62 -13.15 3.66 -0.08
CA SER A 62 -14.27 3.99 -0.97
C SER A 62 -13.82 4.99 -2.03
N LEU A 63 -14.15 4.74 -3.29
CA LEU A 63 -14.06 5.75 -4.35
C LEU A 63 -15.23 6.73 -4.17
N THR A 64 -14.94 8.02 -4.07
CA THR A 64 -15.93 9.08 -3.86
C THR A 64 -15.77 10.17 -4.93
N SER A 65 -16.69 11.13 -4.93
CA SER A 65 -16.58 12.36 -5.74
C SER A 65 -16.35 12.13 -7.25
N ILE A 66 -16.90 11.05 -7.81
CA ILE A 66 -16.82 10.74 -9.24
C ILE A 66 -17.55 11.83 -10.02
N LYS A 67 -16.82 12.60 -10.83
CA LYS A 67 -17.35 13.68 -11.66
C LYS A 67 -16.89 13.51 -13.10
N GLU A 68 -17.75 13.86 -14.04
CA GLU A 68 -17.41 13.88 -15.47
C GLU A 68 -16.19 14.76 -15.72
N GLY A 69 -15.25 14.28 -16.54
CA GLY A 69 -14.01 15.00 -16.84
C GLY A 69 -12.95 14.96 -15.73
N SER A 70 -13.23 14.39 -14.55
CA SER A 70 -12.25 14.31 -13.46
C SER A 70 -11.10 13.36 -13.80
N THR A 71 -9.88 13.89 -13.76
CA THR A 71 -8.64 13.11 -13.89
C THR A 71 -8.07 12.66 -12.54
N VAL A 72 -8.80 12.94 -11.45
CA VAL A 72 -8.43 12.63 -10.08
C VAL A 72 -9.45 11.68 -9.49
N LEU A 73 -8.96 10.58 -8.93
CA LEU A 73 -9.75 9.62 -8.16
C LEU A 73 -9.69 10.03 -6.68
N CYS A 74 -10.82 10.48 -6.14
CA CYS A 74 -10.94 10.78 -4.72
C CYS A 74 -11.25 9.50 -3.95
N LEU A 75 -10.42 9.17 -2.98
CA LEU A 75 -10.61 8.01 -2.11
C LEU A 75 -10.89 8.46 -0.68
N GLU A 76 -11.77 7.75 0.01
CA GLU A 76 -12.02 7.94 1.43
C GLU A 76 -11.73 6.67 2.20
N SER A 77 -11.07 6.83 3.35
CA SER A 77 -10.81 5.72 4.27
C SER A 77 -10.79 6.20 5.72
N GLU A 78 -11.29 5.37 6.62
CA GLU A 78 -11.35 5.64 8.05
C GLU A 78 -10.07 5.20 8.77
N LYS A 79 -9.82 5.82 9.92
CA LYS A 79 -8.71 5.44 10.81
C LYS A 79 -8.97 4.09 11.48
N PHE A 80 -7.91 3.34 11.76
CA PHE A 80 -8.00 2.04 12.41
C PHE A 80 -8.57 2.10 13.82
N GLU A 81 -8.44 3.22 14.54
CA GLU A 81 -9.12 3.42 15.83
C GLU A 81 -10.64 3.23 15.77
N LYS A 82 -11.24 3.43 14.58
CA LYS A 82 -12.68 3.26 14.34
C LYS A 82 -13.05 1.95 13.66
N THR A 83 -12.12 1.29 12.98
CA THR A 83 -12.41 0.18 12.06
C THR A 83 -11.72 -1.12 12.39
N LEU A 84 -10.66 -1.09 13.21
CA LEU A 84 -9.92 -2.26 13.65
C LEU A 84 -10.42 -2.66 15.04
N GLU A 85 -10.79 -3.94 15.19
CA GLU A 85 -11.14 -4.50 16.49
C GLU A 85 -9.95 -4.43 17.47
N PRO A 86 -10.20 -4.38 18.79
CA PRO A 86 -9.14 -4.43 19.79
C PRO A 86 -8.24 -5.65 19.57
N TYR A 87 -6.93 -5.42 19.56
CA TYR A 87 -5.91 -6.45 19.40
C TYR A 87 -4.99 -6.48 20.62
N GLN A 88 -4.44 -7.65 20.93
CA GLN A 88 -3.45 -7.76 21.99
C GLN A 88 -2.14 -7.12 21.53
N THR A 89 -1.64 -6.18 22.31
CA THR A 89 -0.35 -5.56 22.07
C THR A 89 0.78 -6.51 22.41
N ASP A 90 1.74 -6.62 21.50
CA ASP A 90 2.96 -7.37 21.71
C ASP A 90 4.02 -6.39 22.25
N LEU A 91 4.64 -6.72 23.38
CA LEU A 91 5.64 -5.89 24.05
C LEU A 91 6.81 -5.55 23.11
N PHE A 92 7.15 -6.46 22.18
CA PHE A 92 8.22 -6.26 21.20
C PHE A 92 7.80 -5.40 19.99
N ARG A 93 6.52 -5.03 19.90
CA ARG A 93 5.92 -4.29 18.78
C ARG A 93 5.18 -3.03 19.23
N TRP A 94 5.36 -2.66 20.49
CA TRP A 94 4.66 -1.56 21.13
C TRP A 94 4.72 -0.27 20.30
N GLU A 95 5.90 0.12 19.82
CA GLU A 95 6.08 1.34 19.02
C GLU A 95 5.26 1.32 17.72
N ALA A 96 5.34 0.24 16.94
CA ALA A 96 4.56 0.08 15.72
C ALA A 96 3.04 0.02 15.96
N GLN A 97 2.63 -0.49 17.13
CA GLN A 97 1.22 -0.64 17.51
C GLN A 97 0.64 0.64 18.12
N GLN A 98 1.46 1.52 18.71
CA GLN A 98 1.01 2.80 19.27
C GLN A 98 0.50 3.77 18.19
N GLU A 99 1.17 3.83 17.04
CA GLU A 99 0.75 4.71 15.94
C GLU A 99 -0.36 4.10 15.09
N LEU A 100 -0.53 2.77 15.13
CA LEU A 100 -1.47 2.04 14.26
C LEU A 100 -2.91 2.57 14.31
N PRO A 101 -3.52 2.91 15.47
CA PRO A 101 -4.86 3.47 15.51
C PRO A 101 -5.04 4.75 14.67
N GLN A 102 -3.98 5.55 14.50
CA GLN A 102 -4.02 6.79 13.72
C GLN A 102 -3.82 6.57 12.21
N HIS A 103 -3.45 5.37 11.81
CA HIS A 103 -3.30 5.01 10.40
C HIS A 103 -4.63 4.64 9.75
N THR A 104 -4.62 4.67 8.42
CA THR A 104 -5.65 4.13 7.54
C THR A 104 -5.00 3.12 6.59
N PRO A 105 -5.78 2.30 5.87
CA PRO A 105 -5.27 1.50 4.76
C PRO A 105 -4.40 2.30 3.78
N MET A 106 -4.83 3.50 3.40
CA MET A 106 -4.07 4.35 2.47
C MET A 106 -2.76 4.88 3.06
N THR A 107 -2.70 5.18 4.36
CA THR A 107 -1.42 5.58 4.97
C THR A 107 -0.46 4.41 5.04
N LEU A 108 -0.93 3.19 5.32
CA LEU A 108 -0.09 2.00 5.29
C LEU A 108 0.42 1.70 3.87
N PHE A 109 -0.42 1.90 2.86
CA PHE A 109 -0.02 1.79 1.46
C PHE A 109 1.11 2.77 1.12
N ILE A 110 0.93 4.04 1.46
CA ILE A 110 1.92 5.10 1.20
C ILE A 110 3.24 4.81 1.94
N LYS A 111 3.18 4.53 3.24
CA LYS A 111 4.36 4.20 4.06
C LYS A 111 5.10 2.99 3.49
N SER A 112 4.39 1.92 3.11
CA SER A 112 5.02 0.73 2.54
C SER A 112 5.84 1.01 1.28
N PHE A 113 5.39 1.93 0.42
CA PHE A 113 6.18 2.35 -0.75
C PHE A 113 7.36 3.24 -0.35
N GLN A 114 7.19 4.15 0.60
CA GLN A 114 8.27 5.00 1.12
C GLN A 114 9.38 4.13 1.72
N ASP A 115 9.03 3.18 2.58
CA ASP A 115 9.97 2.24 3.22
C ASP A 115 10.69 1.40 2.17
N ALA A 116 9.99 0.92 1.14
CA ALA A 116 10.57 0.13 0.05
C ALA A 116 11.50 0.94 -0.89
N MET A 117 11.35 2.26 -0.91
CA MET A 117 12.12 3.16 -1.78
C MET A 117 13.26 3.88 -1.05
N ASN A 118 13.19 3.96 0.27
CA ASN A 118 14.27 4.46 1.09
C ASN A 118 15.49 3.54 0.97
N GLU A 119 16.66 4.14 0.75
CA GLU A 119 17.94 3.44 0.59
C GLU A 119 18.65 3.23 1.94
N ASN A 120 18.06 3.75 3.02
CA ASN A 120 18.46 3.46 4.39
C ASN A 120 17.96 2.05 4.78
N ASP A 121 18.67 1.37 5.68
CA ASP A 121 18.48 -0.03 6.07
C ASP A 121 17.09 -0.40 6.67
N GLU A 122 16.11 0.50 6.65
CA GLU A 122 14.71 0.24 7.05
C GLU A 122 13.95 -0.69 6.08
N GLN A 123 14.55 -1.05 4.94
CA GLN A 123 14.04 -2.13 4.07
C GLN A 123 13.89 -3.46 4.82
N ASP A 124 14.61 -3.64 5.94
CA ASP A 124 14.53 -4.83 6.81
C ASP A 124 13.15 -4.99 7.50
N LEU A 125 12.28 -3.97 7.47
CA LEU A 125 10.92 -4.05 8.01
C LEU A 125 9.91 -4.69 7.05
N LEU A 126 10.22 -4.78 5.76
CA LEU A 126 9.32 -5.33 4.75
C LEU A 126 9.70 -6.77 4.38
N ASP A 127 8.75 -7.69 4.49
CA ASP A 127 8.98 -9.07 4.09
C ASP A 127 8.86 -9.29 2.57
N LYS A 128 9.37 -10.44 2.12
CA LYS A 128 9.39 -10.81 0.70
C LYS A 128 7.99 -10.87 0.05
N PRO A 129 6.95 -11.41 0.71
CA PRO A 129 5.59 -11.32 0.18
C PRO A 129 5.11 -9.89 -0.06
N LEU A 130 5.27 -8.97 0.90
CA LEU A 130 4.84 -7.57 0.71
C LEU A 130 5.62 -6.88 -0.41
N LEU A 131 6.94 -7.09 -0.50
CA LEU A 131 7.77 -6.55 -1.58
C LEU A 131 7.32 -7.02 -2.98
N ARG A 132 6.74 -8.23 -3.08
CA ARG A 132 6.17 -8.72 -4.33
C ARG A 132 4.85 -8.03 -4.66
N GLU A 133 4.00 -7.80 -3.67
CA GLU A 133 2.73 -7.07 -3.87
C GLU A 133 2.98 -5.62 -4.28
N LEU A 134 3.95 -4.94 -3.64
CA LEU A 134 4.38 -3.60 -4.05
C LEU A 134 4.79 -3.56 -5.53
N LYS A 135 5.54 -4.57 -6.01
CA LYS A 135 5.94 -4.66 -7.43
C LYS A 135 4.79 -4.89 -8.40
N GLN A 136 3.69 -5.50 -7.98
CA GLN A 136 2.57 -5.79 -8.86
C GLN A 136 1.86 -4.52 -9.33
N LEU A 137 1.89 -3.43 -8.55
CA LEU A 137 1.31 -2.13 -8.96
C LEU A 137 1.89 -1.61 -10.27
N LYS A 138 3.13 -1.98 -10.62
CA LYS A 138 3.74 -1.65 -11.91
C LYS A 138 2.85 -2.01 -13.10
N ASN A 139 2.02 -3.05 -12.97
CA ASN A 139 1.12 -3.51 -14.03
C ASN A 139 -0.04 -2.53 -14.31
N ALA A 140 -0.32 -1.60 -13.39
CA ALA A 140 -1.29 -0.53 -13.61
C ALA A 140 -0.75 0.63 -14.45
N PHE A 141 0.53 0.63 -14.83
CA PHE A 141 1.12 1.62 -15.74
C PHE A 141 0.98 1.15 -17.20
N LEU A 142 0.35 1.97 -18.04
CA LEU A 142 0.12 1.70 -19.45
C LEU A 142 1.30 2.12 -20.33
N ASN A 143 2.16 3.03 -19.84
CA ASN A 143 3.37 3.46 -20.54
C ASN A 143 4.50 3.86 -19.56
N GLU A 144 5.69 4.20 -20.07
CA GLU A 144 6.86 4.53 -19.24
C GLU A 144 6.88 5.96 -18.70
N ASN A 145 6.08 6.87 -19.29
CA ASN A 145 6.05 8.30 -18.96
C ASN A 145 4.96 8.66 -17.94
N GLU A 146 4.12 7.69 -17.57
CA GLU A 146 3.09 7.87 -16.57
C GLU A 146 3.69 8.07 -15.18
N THR A 147 3.09 9.00 -14.44
CA THR A 147 3.39 9.25 -13.04
C THR A 147 2.12 9.11 -12.22
N PHE A 148 2.14 8.20 -11.26
CA PHE A 148 1.09 8.07 -10.26
C PHE A 148 1.42 8.97 -9.08
N VAL A 149 0.51 9.87 -8.74
CA VAL A 149 0.63 10.79 -7.62
C VAL A 149 -0.48 10.46 -6.63
N ILE A 150 -0.12 10.16 -5.39
CA ILE A 150 -1.05 9.89 -4.31
C ILE A 150 -0.79 10.89 -3.19
N SER A 151 -1.82 11.65 -2.85
CA SER A 151 -1.74 12.71 -1.85
C SER A 151 -2.91 12.62 -0.86
N ASN A 152 -2.77 13.30 0.28
CA ASN A 152 -3.84 13.47 1.28
C ASN A 152 -3.80 14.91 1.77
N GLN A 153 -4.07 15.87 0.89
CA GLN A 153 -4.19 17.30 1.24
C GLN A 153 -3.06 17.80 2.20
N ASN A 154 -1.82 17.32 1.98
CA ASN A 154 -0.61 17.59 2.78
C ASN A 154 -0.54 17.01 4.22
N SER A 155 -1.48 16.15 4.63
CA SER A 155 -1.47 15.49 5.95
C SER A 155 -0.51 14.30 6.04
N VAL A 156 -0.15 13.71 4.90
CA VAL A 156 0.80 12.61 4.74
C VAL A 156 1.73 12.97 3.59
N PRO A 157 3.03 12.63 3.64
CA PRO A 157 3.92 12.92 2.53
C PRO A 157 3.40 12.32 1.23
N GLU A 158 3.42 13.11 0.17
CA GLU A 158 2.96 12.71 -1.15
C GLU A 158 3.80 11.54 -1.67
N LEU A 159 3.13 10.53 -2.24
CA LEU A 159 3.78 9.43 -2.92
C LEU A 159 3.73 9.66 -4.43
N LYS A 160 4.90 9.77 -5.04
CA LYS A 160 5.06 9.87 -6.50
C LYS A 160 5.76 8.62 -7.02
N LEU A 161 5.13 7.94 -7.97
CA LEU A 161 5.62 6.69 -8.55
C LEU A 161 5.70 6.80 -10.06
N THR A 162 6.87 6.51 -10.60
CA THR A 162 7.09 6.21 -12.01
C THR A 162 7.31 4.72 -12.19
N LYS A 163 7.16 4.23 -13.43
CA LYS A 163 7.38 2.81 -13.74
C LYS A 163 8.84 2.35 -13.46
N ASN A 164 9.80 3.28 -13.49
CA ASN A 164 11.20 3.00 -13.19
C ASN A 164 11.46 2.81 -11.69
N ASP A 165 10.68 3.43 -10.80
CA ASP A 165 10.89 3.33 -9.35
C ASP A 165 10.76 1.89 -8.83
N PHE A 166 9.97 1.05 -9.51
CA PHE A 166 9.85 -0.38 -9.19
C PHE A 166 11.14 -1.19 -9.38
N LYS A 167 12.15 -0.64 -10.09
CA LYS A 167 13.49 -1.24 -10.17
C LYS A 167 14.25 -1.11 -8.85
N ARG A 168 13.95 -0.06 -8.05
CA ARG A 168 14.59 0.22 -6.76
C ARG A 168 14.11 -0.73 -5.66
N ILE A 169 12.88 -1.24 -5.77
CA ILE A 169 12.33 -2.24 -4.85
C ILE A 169 13.14 -3.54 -5.00
N LYS A 170 14.03 -3.83 -4.05
CA LYS A 170 14.83 -5.05 -4.05
C LYS A 170 14.04 -6.16 -3.36
N VAL A 171 13.69 -7.20 -4.11
CA VAL A 171 13.15 -8.42 -3.48
C VAL A 171 14.35 -9.17 -2.93
N LEU A 172 14.52 -9.20 -1.61
CA LEU A 172 15.60 -9.93 -0.95
C LEU A 172 15.67 -11.36 -1.51
N LYS A 173 16.74 -11.65 -2.25
CA LYS A 173 17.06 -13.02 -2.68
C LYS A 173 17.64 -13.72 -1.47
N THR A 174 16.87 -14.60 -0.85
CA THR A 174 17.40 -15.54 0.14
C THR A 174 18.57 -16.28 -0.51
N LYS A 175 19.80 -16.03 -0.06
CA LYS A 175 20.89 -16.98 -0.25
C LYS A 175 20.46 -18.23 0.52
N SER A 176 19.95 -19.23 -0.18
CA SER A 176 19.90 -20.59 0.35
C SER A 176 21.34 -20.98 0.65
N ARG A 177 21.80 -20.80 1.89
CA ARG A 177 22.97 -21.53 2.38
C ARG A 177 22.51 -22.99 2.42
N SER A 178 22.82 -23.73 1.36
CA SER A 178 23.00 -25.17 1.44
C SER A 178 24.08 -25.42 2.49
N LEU A 179 23.65 -25.67 3.73
CA LEU A 179 24.47 -26.36 4.72
C LEU A 179 24.58 -27.81 4.24
N ASN A 180 25.55 -28.06 3.38
CA ASN A 180 26.17 -29.36 3.25
C ASN A 180 27.31 -29.39 4.26
N LEU A 181 27.05 -29.94 5.43
CA LEU A 181 28.03 -30.54 6.33
C LEU A 181 27.39 -31.78 6.93
#